data_AF-A0A2V7IAG9-F1
#
_entry.id   AF-A0A2V7IAG9-F1
#
_cell.length_a   1.000
_cell.length_b   1.000
_cell.length_c   1.000
_cell.angle_alpha   90.00
_cell.angle_beta   90.00
_cell.angle_gamma   90.00
#
_symmetry.space_group_name_H-M   'P 1'
#
loop_
_entity.id
_entity.type
_entity.pdbx_description
1 polymer ?
#
loop_
_entity_poly.entity_id
_entity_poly.type
_entity_poly.pdbx_seq_one_letter_code
_entity_poly.pdbx_strand_id
1 'polypeptide(L)'
;MRLLGGLAGALLLAVVLWDAFETIILPRRVSGRIRITKLFYRSTWIPWRATARALSGRRRDAFLSFFGPLSLILLLALWAVGIVVSFGLLQWAAGSALSVTGGVPSLATDLYMSGTTFVTLGLGDVAPRSAVAKALTAVEAGMGFAFLAVVIGYFPVIYQAFSRREVAISLLDARAGSPPSASELLWRHREDPGTAALTELLRDWERWAADVLESHLSYPPLAYFRSQHYNESWLAALTTILDTSAVVMIGLDGWCARQAELTFAMARHAVVDLAQVFSTPPQQGGGDAAERLSAAQVTRLRARLAGGGLRLRERPDFEERLTELRRMYEPYVAALARYLAVPLPPWVREVERPDNWQTSAWDRVVRLPARGTAAGSEEEHF
;
A
#
# COMPACT_ATOMS: atom_id res chain seq x y z
N MET A 1 32.92 31.33 -7.66
CA MET A 1 31.48 31.01 -7.85
C MET A 1 31.26 29.83 -8.79
N ARG A 2 31.85 29.80 -9.99
CA ARG A 2 31.68 28.68 -10.97
C ARG A 2 32.10 27.30 -10.46
N LEU A 3 33.26 27.20 -9.79
CA LEU A 3 33.73 25.95 -9.17
C LEU A 3 32.76 25.43 -8.10
N LEU A 4 32.21 26.34 -7.27
CA LEU A 4 31.21 25.99 -6.25
C LEU A 4 29.92 25.48 -6.90
N GLY A 5 29.47 26.10 -8.00
CA GLY A 5 28.32 25.62 -8.77
C GLY A 5 28.55 24.24 -9.39
N GLY A 6 29.75 23.98 -9.92
CA GLY A 6 30.11 22.67 -10.46
C GLY A 6 30.15 21.58 -9.40
N LEU A 7 30.73 21.85 -8.23
CA LEU A 7 30.71 20.93 -7.10
C LEU A 7 29.29 20.68 -6.59
N ALA A 8 28.47 21.73 -6.51
CA ALA A 8 27.05 21.60 -6.12
C ALA A 8 26.26 20.78 -7.14
N GLY A 9 26.46 21.00 -8.44
CA GLY A 9 25.82 20.24 -9.52
C GLY A 9 26.24 18.76 -9.51
N ALA A 10 27.54 18.47 -9.36
CA ALA A 10 28.04 17.10 -9.27
C ALA A 10 27.48 16.37 -8.03
N LEU A 11 27.45 17.04 -6.88
CA LEU A 11 26.89 16.49 -5.64
C LEU A 11 25.38 16.23 -5.79
N LEU A 12 24.63 17.19 -6.34
CA LEU A 12 23.20 17.04 -6.58
C LEU A 12 22.92 15.86 -7.53
N LEU A 13 23.69 15.74 -8.62
CA LEU A 13 23.57 14.62 -9.56
C LEU A 13 23.80 13.30 -8.86
N ALA A 14 24.88 13.18 -8.08
CA ALA A 14 25.20 11.96 -7.35
C ALA A 14 24.08 11.59 -6.36
N VAL A 15 23.54 12.56 -5.62
CA VAL A 15 22.44 12.32 -4.66
C VAL A 15 21.16 11.87 -5.38
N VAL A 16 20.78 12.53 -6.48
CA VAL A 16 19.58 12.19 -7.25
C VAL A 16 19.69 10.80 -7.88
N LEU A 17 20.82 10.50 -8.53
CA LEU A 17 21.06 9.19 -9.14
C LEU A 17 21.11 8.07 -8.10
N TRP A 18 21.72 8.32 -6.94
CA TRP A 18 21.75 7.38 -5.85
C TRP A 18 20.34 7.11 -5.28
N ASP A 19 19.54 8.16 -5.06
CA ASP A 19 18.16 8.02 -4.57
C ASP A 19 17.26 7.28 -5.58
N ALA A 20 17.39 7.59 -6.88
CA ALA A 20 16.65 6.90 -7.94
C ALA A 20 17.07 5.42 -8.07
N PHE A 21 18.37 5.13 -8.02
CA PHE A 21 18.90 3.77 -8.04
C PHE A 21 18.41 2.96 -6.83
N GLU A 22 18.51 3.51 -5.62
CA GLU A 22 18.02 2.84 -4.41
C GLU A 22 16.50 2.61 -4.46
N THR A 23 15.73 3.54 -5.01
CA THR A 23 14.26 3.47 -5.00
C THR A 23 13.71 2.52 -6.07
N ILE A 24 14.36 2.46 -7.24
CA ILE A 24 13.85 1.67 -8.37
C ILE A 24 14.57 0.34 -8.54
N ILE A 25 15.90 0.32 -8.37
CA ILE A 25 16.74 -0.81 -8.78
C ILE A 25 17.14 -1.69 -7.59
N LEU A 26 17.35 -1.13 -6.40
CA LEU A 26 17.87 -1.86 -5.27
C LEU A 26 16.75 -2.38 -4.33
N PRO A 27 16.43 -3.68 -4.34
CA PRO A 27 15.51 -4.27 -3.37
C PRO A 27 16.21 -4.48 -2.02
N ARG A 28 16.55 -3.42 -1.25
CA ARG A 28 17.15 -3.58 0.10
C ARG A 28 16.77 -2.54 1.16
N ARG A 29 16.86 -3.06 2.40
CA ARG A 29 16.43 -2.59 3.74
C ARG A 29 16.56 -1.09 4.06
N VAL A 30 15.67 -0.67 4.96
CA VAL A 30 15.29 0.65 5.50
C VAL A 30 16.42 1.45 6.21
N SER A 31 17.70 1.22 5.91
CA SER A 31 18.82 1.74 6.72
C SER A 31 19.38 3.13 6.33
N GLY A 32 18.75 3.89 5.42
CA GLY A 32 19.18 5.26 5.09
C GLY A 32 18.52 6.32 5.97
N ARG A 33 19.30 7.16 6.68
CA ARG A 33 18.82 8.24 7.57
C ARG A 33 18.32 9.49 6.83
N ILE A 34 18.81 9.77 5.61
CA ILE A 34 18.41 10.93 4.80
C ILE A 34 18.26 10.46 3.36
N ARG A 35 17.03 10.52 2.81
CA ARG A 35 16.69 10.15 1.42
C ARG A 35 15.75 11.20 0.84
N ILE A 36 15.96 11.59 -0.42
CA ILE A 36 15.09 12.54 -1.12
C ILE A 36 13.67 11.97 -1.16
N THR A 37 13.54 10.68 -1.51
CA THR A 37 12.24 10.00 -1.57
C THR A 37 11.49 10.03 -0.22
N LYS A 38 12.16 9.74 0.90
CA LYS A 38 11.53 9.79 2.23
C LYS A 38 11.07 11.20 2.58
N LEU A 39 11.89 12.21 2.30
CA LEU A 39 11.55 13.61 2.52
C LEU A 39 10.39 14.03 1.63
N PHE A 40 10.40 13.64 0.35
CA PHE A 40 9.33 13.89 -0.60
C PHE A 40 7.99 13.35 -0.10
N TYR A 41 7.92 12.07 0.27
CA TYR A 41 6.68 11.47 0.78
C TYR A 41 6.23 12.10 2.08
N ARG A 42 7.14 12.39 3.02
CA ARG A 42 6.77 13.07 4.27
C ARG A 42 6.21 14.47 4.02
N SER A 43 6.89 15.27 3.18
CA SER A 43 6.54 16.66 2.89
C SER A 43 5.26 16.79 2.06
N THR A 44 4.97 15.82 1.20
CA THR A 44 3.74 15.82 0.39
C THR A 44 2.56 15.15 1.11
N TRP A 45 2.79 14.07 1.88
CA TRP A 45 1.74 13.32 2.56
C TRP A 45 1.10 14.10 3.73
N ILE A 46 1.91 14.80 4.53
CA ILE A 46 1.40 15.55 5.69
C ILE A 46 0.34 16.59 5.29
N PRO A 47 0.61 17.52 4.34
CA PRO A 47 -0.38 18.47 3.90
C PRO A 47 -1.55 17.79 3.17
N TRP A 48 -1.29 16.76 2.35
CA TRP A 48 -2.37 16.02 1.68
C TRP A 48 -3.37 15.44 2.67
N ARG A 49 -2.87 14.74 3.70
CA ARG A 49 -3.70 14.17 4.76
C ARG A 49 -4.40 15.26 5.58
N ALA A 50 -3.76 16.40 5.83
CA ALA A 50 -4.38 17.52 6.54
C ALA A 50 -5.57 18.08 5.75
N THR A 51 -5.42 18.31 4.44
CA THR A 51 -6.50 18.74 3.56
C THR A 51 -7.63 17.71 3.51
N ALA A 52 -7.31 16.41 3.49
CA ALA A 52 -8.31 15.35 3.50
C ALA A 52 -9.19 15.37 4.77
N ARG A 53 -8.74 15.96 5.89
CA ARG A 53 -9.57 16.09 7.12
C ARG A 53 -10.69 17.12 6.96
N ALA A 54 -10.56 18.07 6.04
CA ALA A 54 -11.62 19.03 5.74
C ALA A 54 -12.73 18.43 4.85
N LEU A 55 -12.50 17.25 4.27
CA LEU A 55 -13.45 16.53 3.44
C LEU A 55 -14.14 15.42 4.24
N SER A 56 -15.36 15.07 3.86
CA SER A 56 -16.13 13.99 4.48
C SER A 56 -16.64 12.97 3.45
N GLY A 57 -16.89 11.74 3.93
CA GLY A 57 -17.44 10.64 3.14
C GLY A 57 -16.65 10.35 1.85
N ARG A 58 -17.38 10.08 0.76
CA ARG A 58 -16.81 9.65 -0.53
C ARG A 58 -15.81 10.65 -1.14
N ARG A 59 -15.97 11.95 -0.88
CA ARG A 59 -15.03 12.98 -1.40
C ARG A 59 -13.65 12.87 -0.76
N ARG A 60 -13.60 12.58 0.54
CA ARG A 60 -12.35 12.37 1.27
C ARG A 60 -11.60 11.16 0.72
N ASP A 61 -12.30 10.06 0.52
CA ASP A 61 -11.68 8.81 0.07
C ASP A 61 -11.21 8.92 -1.39
N ALA A 62 -11.98 9.58 -2.26
CA ALA A 62 -11.56 9.90 -3.62
C ALA A 62 -10.33 10.83 -3.65
N PHE A 63 -10.29 11.86 -2.80
CA PHE A 63 -9.12 12.74 -2.71
C PHE A 63 -7.87 11.99 -2.23
N LEU A 64 -8.02 11.07 -1.27
CA LEU A 64 -6.92 10.24 -0.78
C LEU A 64 -6.46 9.18 -1.79
N SER A 65 -7.31 8.75 -2.74
CA SER A 65 -6.93 7.75 -3.75
C SER A 65 -6.01 8.29 -4.83
N PHE A 66 -6.09 9.59 -5.14
CA PHE A 66 -5.20 10.23 -6.11
C PHE A 66 -3.74 10.32 -5.64
N PHE A 67 -3.48 10.32 -4.33
CA PHE A 67 -2.13 10.55 -3.79
C PHE A 67 -1.13 9.50 -4.26
N GLY A 68 -1.47 8.21 -4.20
CA GLY A 68 -0.56 7.12 -4.60
C GLY A 68 -0.03 7.30 -6.02
N PRO A 69 -0.88 7.29 -7.05
CA PRO A 69 -0.46 7.48 -8.44
C PRO A 69 0.21 8.83 -8.71
N LEU A 70 -0.34 9.94 -8.18
CA LEU A 70 0.19 11.28 -8.42
C LEU A 70 1.57 11.47 -7.79
N SER A 71 1.77 10.98 -6.56
CA SER A 71 3.05 11.07 -5.85
C SER A 71 4.18 10.39 -6.62
N LEU A 72 3.90 9.27 -7.30
CA LEU A 72 4.87 8.56 -8.10
C LEU A 72 5.30 9.38 -9.34
N ILE A 73 4.34 9.98 -10.04
CA ILE A 73 4.62 10.87 -11.18
C ILE A 73 5.45 12.08 -10.71
N LEU A 74 5.05 12.70 -9.60
CA LEU A 74 5.75 13.85 -9.03
C LEU A 74 7.17 13.52 -8.53
N LEU A 75 7.40 12.33 -7.98
CA LEU A 75 8.73 11.87 -7.58
C LEU A 75 9.66 11.72 -8.79
N LEU A 76 9.15 11.16 -9.89
CA LEU A 76 9.91 11.03 -11.14
C LEU A 76 10.23 12.39 -11.74
N ALA A 77 9.26 13.31 -11.74
CA ALA A 77 9.48 14.68 -12.16
C ALA A 77 10.52 15.38 -11.27
N LEU A 78 10.50 15.15 -9.96
CA LEU A 78 11.50 15.69 -9.03
C LEU A 78 12.92 15.20 -9.37
N TRP A 79 13.10 13.91 -9.65
CA TRP A 79 14.40 13.39 -10.08
C TRP A 79 14.83 13.95 -11.44
N ALA A 80 13.92 14.00 -12.42
CA ALA A 80 14.20 14.57 -13.75
C ALA A 80 14.64 16.03 -13.64
N VAL A 81 13.91 16.86 -12.89
CA VAL A 81 14.28 18.26 -12.61
C VAL A 81 15.62 18.31 -11.87
N GLY A 82 15.86 17.44 -10.91
CA GLY A 82 17.14 17.35 -10.20
C GLY A 82 18.32 17.06 -11.12
N ILE A 83 18.16 16.15 -12.08
CA ILE A 83 19.17 15.82 -13.09
C ILE A 83 19.41 17.04 -14.01
N VAL A 84 18.35 17.66 -14.53
CA VAL A 84 18.43 18.86 -15.38
C VAL A 84 19.12 20.02 -14.67
N VAL A 85 18.75 20.29 -13.41
CA VAL A 85 19.41 21.33 -12.61
C VAL A 85 20.89 21.01 -12.41
N SER A 86 21.23 19.75 -12.18
CA SER A 86 22.61 19.31 -11.99
C SER A 86 23.46 19.52 -13.24
N PHE A 87 22.98 19.07 -14.41
CA PHE A 87 23.70 19.26 -15.67
C PHE A 87 23.79 20.73 -16.09
N GLY A 88 22.73 21.52 -15.89
CA GLY A 88 22.79 22.97 -16.10
C GLY A 88 23.85 23.64 -15.23
N LEU A 89 23.99 23.25 -13.95
CA LEU A 89 25.06 23.74 -13.07
C LEU A 89 26.46 23.31 -13.52
N LEU A 90 26.60 22.08 -14.04
CA LEU A 90 27.86 21.58 -14.60
C LEU A 90 28.26 22.33 -15.87
N GLN A 91 27.31 22.62 -16.77
CA GLN A 91 27.54 23.43 -17.97
C GLN A 91 27.92 24.87 -17.61
N TRP A 92 27.25 25.46 -16.61
CA TRP A 92 27.61 26.78 -16.08
C TRP A 92 29.03 26.79 -15.48
N ALA A 93 29.40 25.76 -14.74
CA ALA A 93 30.74 25.60 -14.18
C ALA A 93 31.82 25.42 -15.26
N ALA A 94 31.48 24.74 -16.37
CA ALA A 94 32.31 24.62 -17.57
C ALA A 94 32.41 25.94 -18.38
N GLY A 95 31.83 27.03 -17.86
CA GLY A 95 31.96 28.38 -18.38
C GLY A 95 30.85 28.80 -19.35
N SER A 96 29.72 28.09 -19.37
CA SER A 96 28.61 28.32 -20.30
C SER A 96 29.12 28.41 -21.74
N ALA A 97 29.94 27.43 -22.12
CA ALA A 97 30.58 27.33 -23.42
C ALA A 97 29.57 26.94 -24.52
N LEU A 98 28.49 27.71 -24.64
CA LEU A 98 27.34 27.51 -25.49
C LEU A 98 27.29 28.60 -26.57
N SER A 99 26.94 28.24 -27.79
CA SER A 99 26.49 29.18 -28.83
C SER A 99 25.00 29.42 -28.63
N VAL A 100 24.59 30.68 -28.52
CA VAL A 100 23.18 31.07 -28.35
C VAL A 100 22.78 31.96 -29.50
N THR A 101 21.64 31.66 -30.12
CA THR A 101 21.10 32.49 -31.19
C THR A 101 20.53 33.78 -30.57
N GLY A 102 21.18 34.92 -30.78
CA GLY A 102 20.65 36.24 -30.39
C GLY A 102 20.85 36.69 -28.93
N GLY A 103 21.79 36.09 -28.17
CA GLY A 103 22.01 36.49 -26.77
C GLY A 103 23.35 36.03 -26.17
N VAL A 104 23.59 36.44 -24.92
CA VAL A 104 24.77 36.01 -24.14
C VAL A 104 24.42 34.78 -23.31
N PRO A 105 25.30 33.75 -23.24
CA PRO A 105 25.06 32.59 -22.39
C PRO A 105 24.86 32.98 -20.92
N SER A 106 23.80 32.46 -20.32
CA SER A 106 23.46 32.65 -18.90
C SER A 106 23.15 31.29 -18.25
N LEU A 107 23.06 31.26 -16.92
CA LEU A 107 22.64 30.04 -16.21
C LEU A 107 21.26 29.54 -16.66
N ALA A 108 20.33 30.46 -16.99
CA ALA A 108 19.03 30.09 -17.52
C ALA A 108 19.14 29.40 -18.89
N THR A 109 20.10 29.84 -19.72
CA THR A 109 20.43 29.19 -20.99
C THR A 109 21.02 27.79 -20.78
N ASP A 110 21.92 27.63 -19.80
CA ASP A 110 22.49 26.32 -19.44
C ASP A 110 21.40 25.34 -18.95
N LEU A 111 20.45 25.82 -18.13
CA LEU A 111 19.30 25.03 -17.66
C LEU A 111 18.32 24.68 -18.78
N TYR A 112 18.03 25.60 -19.68
CA TYR A 112 17.19 25.36 -20.86
C TYR A 112 17.81 24.31 -21.80
N MET A 113 19.12 24.45 -22.06
CA MET A 113 19.88 23.50 -22.87
C MET A 113 19.91 22.12 -22.24
N SER A 114 20.14 22.04 -20.93
CA SER A 114 20.07 20.80 -20.16
C SER A 114 18.67 20.17 -20.24
N GLY A 115 17.61 20.95 -20.03
CA GLY A 115 16.23 20.47 -20.12
C GLY A 115 15.92 19.84 -21.48
N THR A 116 16.25 20.53 -22.57
CA THR A 116 16.03 20.05 -23.94
C THR A 116 16.92 18.86 -24.31
N THR A 117 18.13 18.77 -23.74
CA THR A 117 19.06 17.64 -23.94
C THR A 117 18.58 16.40 -23.19
N PHE A 118 18.17 16.55 -21.93
CA PHE A 118 17.69 15.46 -21.08
C PHE A 118 16.46 14.76 -21.68
N VAL A 119 15.50 15.54 -22.21
CA VAL A 119 14.33 14.97 -22.90
C VAL A 119 14.61 14.61 -24.36
N THR A 120 15.85 14.80 -24.83
CA THR A 120 16.30 14.48 -26.20
C THR A 120 15.61 15.28 -27.31
N LEU A 121 15.05 16.45 -26.98
CA LEU A 121 14.36 17.33 -27.92
C LEU A 121 15.35 18.04 -28.86
N GLY A 122 16.44 18.59 -28.31
CA GLY A 122 17.56 19.13 -29.08
C GLY A 122 17.18 20.20 -30.12
N LEU A 123 16.54 21.29 -29.70
CA LEU A 123 16.04 22.35 -30.61
C LEU A 123 17.12 23.05 -31.46
N GLY A 124 18.40 22.95 -31.07
CA GLY A 124 19.54 23.42 -31.86
C GLY A 124 19.80 24.92 -31.80
N ASP A 125 18.95 25.67 -31.11
CA ASP A 125 19.07 27.10 -30.82
C ASP A 125 20.17 27.44 -29.79
N VAL A 126 20.53 26.44 -28.97
CA VAL A 126 21.65 26.46 -28.04
C VAL A 126 22.53 25.23 -28.24
N ALA A 127 23.81 25.44 -28.58
CA ALA A 127 24.72 24.34 -28.91
C ALA A 127 26.07 24.42 -28.15
N PRO A 128 26.61 23.29 -27.67
CA PRO A 128 27.90 23.27 -26.96
C PRO A 128 29.09 23.51 -27.91
N ARG A 129 30.01 24.39 -27.50
CA ARG A 129 31.21 24.77 -28.26
C ARG A 129 32.46 24.01 -27.83
N SER A 130 32.65 23.79 -26.52
CA SER A 130 33.85 23.12 -25.99
C SER A 130 33.72 21.60 -25.98
N ALA A 131 34.85 20.89 -26.00
CA ALA A 131 34.87 19.43 -25.89
C ALA A 131 34.22 18.93 -24.59
N VAL A 132 34.45 19.62 -23.48
CA VAL A 132 33.85 19.30 -22.17
C VAL A 132 32.34 19.50 -22.21
N ALA A 133 31.84 20.62 -22.74
CA ALA A 133 30.41 20.87 -22.85
C ALA A 133 29.71 19.82 -23.74
N LYS A 134 30.34 19.46 -24.87
CA LYS A 134 29.85 18.38 -25.77
C LYS A 134 29.81 17.03 -25.06
N ALA A 135 30.83 16.69 -24.28
CA ALA A 135 30.87 15.45 -23.51
C ALA A 135 29.76 15.42 -22.45
N LEU A 136 29.56 16.51 -21.70
CA LEU A 136 28.46 16.64 -20.73
C LEU A 136 27.10 16.46 -21.39
N THR A 137 26.87 17.09 -22.56
CA THR A 137 25.65 16.92 -23.35
C THR A 137 25.42 15.47 -23.77
N ALA A 138 26.46 14.77 -24.23
CA ALA A 138 26.34 13.37 -24.64
C ALA A 138 26.00 12.46 -23.45
N VAL A 139 26.65 12.68 -22.30
CA VAL A 139 26.37 11.94 -21.06
C VAL A 139 24.96 12.23 -20.57
N GLU A 140 24.53 13.48 -20.61
CA GLU A 140 23.18 13.91 -20.21
C GLU A 140 22.10 13.25 -21.07
N ALA A 141 22.27 13.26 -22.39
CA ALA A 141 21.34 12.60 -23.31
C ALA A 141 21.26 11.09 -23.04
N GLY A 142 22.41 10.43 -22.86
CA GLY A 142 22.47 9.02 -22.47
C GLY A 142 21.78 8.73 -21.14
N MET A 143 21.94 9.63 -20.15
CA MET A 143 21.28 9.53 -18.85
C MET A 143 19.77 9.73 -18.96
N GLY A 144 19.30 10.66 -19.78
CA GLY A 144 17.88 10.87 -20.09
C GLY A 144 17.22 9.61 -20.67
N PHE A 145 17.89 8.97 -21.64
CA PHE A 145 17.45 7.68 -22.19
C PHE A 145 17.44 6.57 -21.15
N ALA A 146 18.50 6.43 -20.34
CA ALA A 146 18.58 5.43 -19.28
C ALA A 146 17.48 5.63 -18.23
N PHE A 147 17.23 6.88 -17.83
CA PHE A 147 16.14 7.24 -16.93
C PHE A 147 14.78 6.83 -17.51
N LEU A 148 14.50 7.20 -18.76
CA LEU A 148 13.26 6.81 -19.44
C LEU A 148 13.09 5.28 -19.50
N ALA A 149 14.14 4.54 -19.85
CA ALA A 149 14.10 3.07 -19.89
C ALA A 149 13.77 2.46 -18.52
N VAL A 150 14.37 2.99 -17.46
CA VAL A 150 14.09 2.56 -16.08
C VAL A 150 12.65 2.89 -15.68
N VAL A 151 12.14 4.08 -16.02
CA VAL A 151 10.75 4.46 -15.76
C VAL A 151 9.78 3.50 -16.46
N ILE A 152 10.02 3.19 -17.73
CA ILE A 152 9.22 2.23 -18.50
C ILE A 152 9.26 0.84 -17.86
N GLY A 153 10.40 0.41 -17.31
CA GLY A 153 10.52 -0.86 -16.61
C GLY A 153 9.86 -0.89 -15.22
N TYR A 154 9.83 0.25 -14.52
CA TYR A 154 9.36 0.34 -13.13
C TYR A 154 7.84 0.35 -13.00
N PHE A 155 7.13 1.05 -13.89
CA PHE A 155 5.67 1.18 -13.83
C PHE A 155 4.96 -0.19 -13.87
N PRO A 156 5.26 -1.08 -14.84
CA PRO A 156 4.64 -2.40 -14.89
C PRO A 156 4.84 -3.20 -13.62
N VAL A 157 6.04 -3.13 -13.02
CA VAL A 157 6.35 -3.88 -11.78
C VAL A 157 5.47 -3.41 -10.62
N ILE A 158 5.32 -2.09 -10.44
CA ILE A 158 4.42 -1.52 -9.42
C ILE A 158 2.97 -1.88 -9.68
N TYR A 159 2.48 -1.72 -10.91
CA TYR A 159 1.09 -2.00 -11.23
C TYR A 159 0.75 -3.48 -11.10
N GLN A 160 1.69 -4.38 -11.43
CA GLN A 160 1.54 -5.81 -11.20
C GLN A 160 1.51 -6.15 -9.71
N ALA A 161 2.38 -5.54 -8.90
CA ALA A 161 2.35 -5.73 -7.44
C ALA A 161 1.03 -5.23 -6.83
N PHE A 162 0.57 -4.06 -7.25
CA PHE A 162 -0.74 -3.53 -6.87
C PHE A 162 -1.88 -4.46 -7.30
N SER A 163 -1.88 -4.94 -8.54
CA SER A 163 -2.91 -5.84 -9.07
C SER A 163 -2.96 -7.16 -8.28
N ARG A 164 -1.80 -7.80 -8.02
CA ARG A 164 -1.74 -9.03 -7.22
C ARG A 164 -2.32 -8.83 -5.81
N ARG A 165 -1.99 -7.69 -5.18
CA ARG A 165 -2.54 -7.33 -3.87
C ARG A 165 -4.07 -7.22 -3.90
N GLU A 166 -4.61 -6.49 -4.87
CA GLU A 166 -6.03 -6.19 -4.97
C GLU A 166 -6.89 -7.41 -5.33
N VAL A 167 -6.38 -8.34 -6.15
CA VAL A 167 -7.12 -9.58 -6.48
C VAL A 167 -7.53 -10.34 -5.21
N ALA A 168 -6.63 -10.51 -4.25
CA ALA A 168 -6.95 -11.19 -3.00
C ALA A 168 -7.93 -10.40 -2.12
N ILE A 169 -7.85 -9.07 -2.12
CA ILE A 169 -8.77 -8.20 -1.38
C ILE A 169 -10.18 -8.32 -1.97
N SER A 170 -10.33 -8.29 -3.30
CA SER A 170 -11.62 -8.48 -3.96
C SER A 170 -12.20 -9.87 -3.70
N LEU A 171 -11.35 -10.91 -3.64
CA LEU A 171 -11.78 -12.25 -3.24
C LEU A 171 -12.23 -12.33 -1.77
N LEU A 172 -11.73 -11.44 -0.90
CA LEU A 172 -12.13 -11.39 0.50
C LEU A 172 -13.57 -10.91 0.66
N ASP A 173 -14.10 -10.06 -0.22
CA ASP A 173 -15.46 -9.51 -0.14
C ASP A 173 -16.52 -10.61 0.00
N ALA A 174 -16.49 -11.60 -0.90
CA ALA A 174 -17.41 -12.74 -0.84
C ALA A 174 -17.17 -13.67 0.37
N ARG A 175 -16.03 -13.57 1.04
CA ARG A 175 -15.63 -14.47 2.14
C ARG A 175 -15.83 -13.85 3.52
N ALA A 176 -15.59 -12.56 3.68
CA ALA A 176 -15.62 -11.84 4.96
C ALA A 176 -16.54 -10.62 4.95
N GLY A 177 -17.16 -10.33 3.81
CA GLY A 177 -18.02 -9.17 3.61
C GLY A 177 -17.27 -7.86 3.33
N SER A 178 -18.09 -6.83 3.18
CA SER A 178 -17.77 -5.43 2.88
C SER A 178 -18.40 -4.48 3.91
N PRO A 179 -17.64 -3.84 4.82
CA PRO A 179 -16.23 -4.07 5.09
C PRO A 179 -15.97 -5.48 5.64
N PRO A 180 -14.75 -6.02 5.49
CA PRO A 180 -14.41 -7.37 5.92
C PRO A 180 -14.44 -7.50 7.44
N SER A 181 -15.05 -8.56 7.99
CA SER A 181 -15.06 -8.84 9.42
C SER A 181 -14.72 -10.29 9.74
N ALA A 182 -14.03 -10.51 10.87
CA ALA A 182 -13.65 -11.85 11.31
C ALA A 182 -14.88 -12.72 11.61
N SER A 183 -15.92 -12.13 12.20
CA SER A 183 -17.18 -12.83 12.47
C SER A 183 -17.83 -13.38 11.21
N GLU A 184 -17.84 -12.59 10.13
CA GLU A 184 -18.51 -12.95 8.89
C GLU A 184 -17.68 -13.96 8.11
N LEU A 185 -16.34 -13.83 8.14
CA LEU A 185 -15.42 -14.82 7.59
C LEU A 185 -15.68 -16.21 8.18
N LEU A 186 -15.65 -16.31 9.51
CA LEU A 186 -15.90 -17.57 10.21
C LEU A 186 -17.33 -18.07 9.99
N TRP A 187 -18.31 -17.17 10.03
CA TRP A 187 -19.71 -17.55 9.79
C TRP A 187 -19.92 -18.13 8.39
N ARG A 188 -19.30 -17.59 7.34
CA ARG A 188 -19.41 -18.13 5.98
C ARG A 188 -18.71 -19.47 5.78
N HIS A 189 -17.71 -19.78 6.59
CA HIS A 189 -17.00 -21.07 6.57
C HIS A 189 -17.62 -22.12 7.51
N ARG A 190 -18.75 -21.83 8.17
CA ARG A 190 -19.41 -22.75 9.11
C ARG A 190 -19.87 -24.08 8.48
N GLU A 191 -20.18 -24.07 7.18
CA GLU A 191 -20.72 -25.23 6.44
C GLU A 191 -19.63 -26.09 5.79
N ASP A 192 -18.35 -25.87 6.15
CA ASP A 192 -17.21 -26.67 5.68
C ASP A 192 -16.85 -27.76 6.71
N PRO A 193 -17.40 -28.99 6.59
CA PRO A 193 -17.26 -30.04 7.60
C PRO A 193 -15.82 -30.51 7.84
N GLY A 194 -14.87 -30.18 6.95
CA GLY A 194 -13.46 -30.53 7.09
C GLY A 194 -12.54 -29.37 7.48
N THR A 195 -13.06 -28.14 7.59
CA THR A 195 -12.26 -26.90 7.72
C THR A 195 -11.20 -26.71 6.62
N ALA A 196 -11.30 -27.48 5.54
CA ALA A 196 -10.31 -27.52 4.46
C ALA A 196 -10.30 -26.20 3.69
N ALA A 197 -11.46 -25.61 3.42
CA ALA A 197 -11.60 -24.32 2.75
C ALA A 197 -11.04 -23.20 3.61
N LEU A 198 -11.29 -23.21 4.93
CA LEU A 198 -10.68 -22.22 5.82
C LEU A 198 -9.16 -22.41 5.94
N THR A 199 -8.67 -23.66 5.96
CA THR A 199 -7.24 -23.97 5.96
C THR A 199 -6.57 -23.43 4.70
N GLU A 200 -7.14 -23.71 3.53
CA GLU A 200 -6.64 -23.23 2.24
C GLU A 200 -6.66 -21.70 2.19
N LEU A 201 -7.76 -21.08 2.63
CA LEU A 201 -7.87 -19.63 2.73
C LEU A 201 -6.75 -19.05 3.59
N LEU A 202 -6.56 -19.53 4.81
CA LEU A 202 -5.52 -19.02 5.71
C LEU A 202 -4.11 -19.25 5.15
N ARG A 203 -3.87 -20.35 4.45
CA ARG A 203 -2.60 -20.62 3.75
C ARG A 203 -2.34 -19.63 2.62
N ASP A 204 -3.37 -19.28 1.86
CA ASP A 204 -3.25 -18.27 0.81
C ASP A 204 -3.04 -16.87 1.38
N TRP A 205 -3.68 -16.56 2.51
CA TRP A 205 -3.45 -15.30 3.22
C TRP A 205 -2.09 -15.23 3.92
N GLU A 206 -1.51 -16.36 4.32
CA GLU A 206 -0.11 -16.43 4.78
C GLU A 206 0.83 -15.99 3.66
N ARG A 207 0.67 -16.57 2.46
CA ARG A 207 1.45 -16.20 1.28
C ARG A 207 1.21 -14.75 0.87
N TRP A 208 -0.05 -14.31 0.84
CA TRP A 208 -0.39 -12.94 0.51
C TRP A 208 0.20 -11.94 1.51
N ALA A 209 0.21 -12.26 2.81
CA ALA A 209 0.84 -11.40 3.81
C ALA A 209 2.36 -11.28 3.59
N ALA A 210 3.03 -12.36 3.19
CA ALA A 210 4.43 -12.33 2.79
C ALA A 210 4.64 -11.49 1.51
N ASP A 211 3.79 -11.65 0.50
CA ASP A 211 3.84 -10.85 -0.74
C ASP A 211 3.61 -9.35 -0.46
N VAL A 212 2.68 -9.02 0.44
CA VAL A 212 2.44 -7.63 0.86
C VAL A 212 3.64 -7.06 1.59
N LEU A 213 4.22 -7.80 2.54
CA LEU A 213 5.43 -7.37 3.22
C LEU A 213 6.55 -7.10 2.22
N GLU A 214 6.86 -8.07 1.36
CA GLU A 214 7.95 -7.96 0.38
C GLU A 214 7.71 -6.80 -0.59
N SER A 215 6.50 -6.69 -1.17
CA SER A 215 6.17 -5.63 -2.11
C SER A 215 6.21 -4.24 -1.48
N HIS A 216 5.80 -4.07 -0.22
CA HIS A 216 5.78 -2.76 0.44
C HIS A 216 7.13 -2.39 1.06
N LEU A 217 8.01 -3.37 1.33
CA LEU A 217 9.42 -3.12 1.64
C LEU A 217 10.19 -2.68 0.40
N SER A 218 9.98 -3.37 -0.72
CA SER A 218 10.63 -3.08 -2.00
C SER A 218 10.08 -1.82 -2.66
N TYR A 219 8.77 -1.58 -2.57
CA TYR A 219 8.08 -0.42 -3.14
C TYR A 219 7.15 0.26 -2.12
N PRO A 220 7.71 1.01 -1.14
CA PRO A 220 6.91 1.73 -0.15
C PRO A 220 5.78 2.62 -0.71
N PRO A 221 5.90 3.24 -1.90
CA PRO A 221 4.79 3.98 -2.52
C PRO A 221 3.49 3.19 -2.63
N LEU A 222 3.53 1.85 -2.76
CA LEU A 222 2.35 0.98 -2.88
C LEU A 222 1.39 1.11 -1.69
N ALA A 223 1.90 1.42 -0.49
CA ALA A 223 1.06 1.59 0.70
C ALA A 223 0.04 2.72 0.56
N TYR A 224 0.33 3.73 -0.27
CA TYR A 224 -0.54 4.87 -0.52
C TYR A 224 -1.57 4.62 -1.62
N PHE A 225 -1.44 3.53 -2.40
CA PHE A 225 -2.43 3.16 -3.41
C PHE A 225 -3.66 2.60 -2.71
N ARG A 226 -4.81 3.24 -2.91
CA ARG A 226 -6.10 2.80 -2.34
C ARG A 226 -6.65 1.60 -3.10
N SER A 227 -7.37 0.76 -2.38
CA SER A 227 -8.14 -0.32 -2.98
C SER A 227 -9.32 0.23 -3.79
N GLN A 228 -9.81 -0.59 -4.73
CA GLN A 228 -10.84 -0.13 -5.69
C GLN A 228 -12.16 0.23 -5.02
N HIS A 229 -12.54 -0.46 -3.95
CA HIS A 229 -13.76 -0.19 -3.19
C HIS A 229 -13.47 0.59 -1.90
N TYR A 230 -14.32 1.57 -1.59
CA TYR A 230 -14.15 2.50 -0.46
C TYR A 230 -14.18 1.84 0.93
N ASN A 231 -14.83 0.69 1.03
CA ASN A 231 -14.99 -0.12 2.25
C ASN A 231 -13.93 -1.23 2.37
N GLU A 232 -13.03 -1.33 1.41
CA GLU A 232 -11.94 -2.31 1.38
C GLU A 232 -10.60 -1.59 1.50
N SER A 233 -9.64 -2.25 2.13
CA SER A 233 -8.25 -1.84 2.08
C SER A 233 -7.36 -3.02 2.40
N TRP A 234 -6.13 -3.00 1.88
CA TRP A 234 -5.14 -4.03 2.19
C TRP A 234 -4.87 -4.14 3.70
N LEU A 235 -4.87 -3.02 4.42
CA LEU A 235 -4.65 -3.02 5.87
C LEU A 235 -5.87 -3.60 6.61
N ALA A 236 -7.09 -3.31 6.15
CA ALA A 236 -8.28 -3.92 6.71
C ALA A 236 -8.30 -5.43 6.43
N ALA A 237 -8.03 -5.87 5.21
CA ALA A 237 -7.94 -7.28 4.87
C ALA A 237 -6.92 -8.02 5.75
N LEU A 238 -5.69 -7.50 5.84
CA LEU A 238 -4.64 -8.07 6.69
C LEU A 238 -5.06 -8.13 8.16
N THR A 239 -5.78 -7.11 8.65
CA THR A 239 -6.24 -7.12 10.03
C THR A 239 -7.39 -8.10 10.26
N THR A 240 -8.34 -8.23 9.33
CA THR A 240 -9.40 -9.23 9.40
C THR A 240 -8.83 -10.64 9.47
N ILE A 241 -7.73 -10.91 8.75
CA ILE A 241 -7.03 -12.20 8.83
C ILE A 241 -6.33 -12.40 10.18
N LEU A 242 -5.71 -11.36 10.75
CA LEU A 242 -5.15 -11.41 12.11
C LEU A 242 -6.23 -11.71 13.15
N ASP A 243 -7.35 -10.98 13.09
CA ASP A 243 -8.50 -11.13 13.99
C ASP A 243 -9.10 -12.55 13.88
N THR A 244 -9.27 -13.04 12.64
CA THR A 244 -9.75 -14.40 12.36
C THR A 244 -8.79 -15.46 12.89
N SER A 245 -7.50 -15.32 12.61
CA SER A 245 -6.49 -16.28 13.04
C SER A 245 -6.41 -16.34 14.56
N ALA A 246 -6.49 -15.19 15.24
CA ALA A 246 -6.53 -15.12 16.70
C ALA A 246 -7.74 -15.89 17.27
N VAL A 247 -8.93 -15.75 16.68
CA VAL A 247 -10.13 -16.50 17.11
C VAL A 247 -10.01 -17.98 16.80
N VAL A 248 -9.43 -18.39 15.67
CA VAL A 248 -9.25 -19.81 15.34
C VAL A 248 -8.27 -20.48 16.31
N MET A 249 -7.13 -19.84 16.57
CA MET A 249 -6.08 -20.35 17.47
C MET A 249 -6.61 -20.67 18.87
N ILE A 250 -7.54 -19.84 19.36
CA ILE A 250 -8.02 -19.94 20.74
C ILE A 250 -9.45 -20.51 20.81
N GLY A 251 -10.28 -20.34 19.79
CA GLY A 251 -11.72 -20.53 19.91
C GLY A 251 -12.25 -21.80 19.29
N LEU A 252 -11.49 -22.43 18.38
CA LEU A 252 -11.99 -23.47 17.49
C LEU A 252 -11.09 -24.72 17.51
N ASP A 253 -11.42 -25.65 18.39
CA ASP A 253 -10.72 -26.93 18.54
C ASP A 253 -10.99 -27.89 17.40
N GLY A 254 -9.94 -28.57 16.92
CA GLY A 254 -10.06 -29.53 15.80
C GLY A 254 -10.21 -28.85 14.43
N TRP A 255 -10.17 -27.52 14.39
CA TRP A 255 -10.09 -26.73 13.17
C TRP A 255 -8.62 -26.54 12.74
N CYS A 256 -8.38 -25.64 11.80
CA CYS A 256 -7.09 -25.32 11.22
C CYS A 256 -6.17 -24.45 12.12
N ALA A 257 -6.12 -24.73 13.43
CA ALA A 257 -5.36 -23.94 14.41
C ALA A 257 -3.88 -23.78 14.04
N ARG A 258 -3.23 -24.86 13.57
CA ARG A 258 -1.83 -24.82 13.14
C ARG A 258 -1.60 -23.86 11.97
N GLN A 259 -2.48 -23.87 10.98
CA GLN A 259 -2.39 -22.95 9.86
C GLN A 259 -2.67 -21.50 10.31
N ALA A 260 -3.64 -21.31 11.21
CA ALA A 260 -3.92 -19.99 11.80
C ALA A 260 -2.72 -19.42 12.56
N GLU A 261 -1.95 -20.23 13.29
CA GLU A 261 -0.70 -19.80 13.94
C GLU A 261 0.33 -19.27 12.93
N LEU A 262 0.54 -19.99 11.83
CA LEU A 262 1.48 -19.60 10.77
C LEU A 262 1.04 -18.31 10.07
N THR A 263 -0.24 -18.26 9.68
CA THR A 263 -0.84 -17.07 9.07
C THR A 263 -0.79 -15.87 10.02
N PHE A 264 -1.10 -16.05 11.30
CA PHE A 264 -0.99 -14.99 12.31
C PHE A 264 0.45 -14.49 12.45
N ALA A 265 1.43 -15.41 12.54
CA ALA A 265 2.83 -15.04 12.66
C ALA A 265 3.30 -14.22 11.46
N MET A 266 2.97 -14.63 10.23
CA MET A 266 3.34 -13.92 9.01
C MET A 266 2.61 -12.57 8.89
N ALA A 267 1.30 -12.54 9.13
CA ALA A 267 0.52 -11.30 9.07
C ALA A 267 0.99 -10.28 10.12
N ARG A 268 1.32 -10.74 11.33
CA ARG A 268 1.86 -9.88 12.39
C ARG A 268 3.23 -9.33 12.01
N HIS A 269 4.11 -10.18 11.48
CA HIS A 269 5.41 -9.77 10.98
C HIS A 269 5.26 -8.68 9.90
N ALA A 270 4.35 -8.87 8.95
CA ALA A 270 4.05 -7.87 7.92
C ALA A 270 3.65 -6.52 8.52
N VAL A 271 2.68 -6.51 9.44
CA VAL A 271 2.21 -5.25 10.07
C VAL A 271 3.32 -4.55 10.86
N VAL A 272 4.10 -5.29 11.65
CA VAL A 272 5.16 -4.69 12.50
C VAL A 272 6.27 -4.08 11.66
N ASP A 273 6.75 -4.79 10.64
CA ASP A 273 7.80 -4.29 9.77
C ASP A 273 7.34 -3.08 8.96
N LEU A 274 6.10 -3.09 8.46
CA LEU A 274 5.53 -1.93 7.78
C LEU A 274 5.38 -0.73 8.71
N ALA A 275 5.02 -0.94 9.98
CA ALA A 275 5.00 0.15 10.97
C ALA A 275 6.40 0.75 11.18
N GLN A 276 7.47 -0.05 11.13
CA GLN A 276 8.85 0.44 11.18
C GLN A 276 9.23 1.22 9.90
N VAL A 277 8.85 0.72 8.72
CA VAL A 277 9.09 1.38 7.42
C VAL A 277 8.50 2.78 7.39
N PHE A 278 7.25 2.93 7.84
CA PHE A 278 6.57 4.22 7.89
C PHE A 278 6.88 5.05 9.13
N SER A 279 7.76 4.56 10.02
CA SER A 279 8.13 5.22 11.28
C SER A 279 6.91 5.59 12.13
N THR A 280 5.95 4.67 12.21
CA THR A 280 4.71 4.80 12.98
C THR A 280 4.82 3.98 14.25
N PRO A 281 5.28 4.56 15.38
CA PRO A 281 5.42 3.81 16.62
C PRO A 281 4.06 3.23 17.06
N PRO A 282 4.04 2.02 17.64
CA PRO A 282 2.80 1.41 18.11
C PRO A 282 2.13 2.33 19.12
N GLN A 283 0.82 2.48 18.99
CA GLN A 283 0.09 3.35 19.89
C GLN A 283 0.00 2.72 21.28
N GLN A 284 0.60 3.36 22.27
CA GLN A 284 0.45 2.95 23.67
C GLN A 284 -0.98 3.29 24.11
N GLY A 285 -1.66 2.33 24.75
CA GLY A 285 -3.03 2.46 25.24
C GLY A 285 -3.13 3.62 26.23
N GLY A 286 -3.62 4.77 25.77
CA GLY A 286 -3.69 5.98 26.59
C GLY A 286 -4.36 7.20 25.95
N GLY A 287 -4.96 7.09 24.76
CA GLY A 287 -5.72 8.20 24.18
C GLY A 287 -6.37 7.82 22.86
N ASP A 288 -7.69 7.99 22.76
CA ASP A 288 -8.54 7.88 21.56
C ASP A 288 -8.40 6.64 20.65
N ALA A 289 -7.56 5.65 20.99
CA ALA A 289 -7.64 4.32 20.40
C ALA A 289 -8.90 3.65 20.96
N ALA A 290 -10.02 3.85 20.27
CA ALA A 290 -11.24 3.11 20.52
C ALA A 290 -10.90 1.61 20.54
N GLU A 291 -11.21 0.96 21.65
CA GLU A 291 -11.09 -0.48 21.76
C GLU A 291 -11.90 -1.13 20.64
N ARG A 292 -11.22 -1.84 19.73
CA ARG A 292 -11.84 -2.44 18.54
C ARG A 292 -12.76 -3.62 18.83
N LEU A 293 -12.57 -4.25 19.98
CA LEU A 293 -13.35 -5.39 20.46
C LEU A 293 -13.55 -5.23 21.97
N SER A 294 -14.64 -4.56 22.33
CA SER A 294 -15.09 -4.44 23.72
C SER A 294 -15.75 -5.74 24.20
N ALA A 295 -15.93 -5.91 25.51
CA ALA A 295 -16.64 -7.06 26.08
C ALA A 295 -18.04 -7.27 25.46
N ALA A 296 -18.77 -6.18 25.17
CA ALA A 296 -20.05 -6.25 24.47
C ALA A 296 -19.92 -6.80 23.05
N GLN A 297 -18.85 -6.45 22.34
CA GLN A 297 -18.58 -7.01 21.00
C GLN A 297 -18.11 -8.46 21.05
N VAL A 298 -17.40 -8.89 22.09
CA VAL A 298 -17.10 -10.32 22.31
C VAL A 298 -18.38 -11.13 22.46
N THR A 299 -19.32 -10.65 23.27
CA THR A 299 -20.64 -11.30 23.42
C THR A 299 -21.38 -11.38 22.08
N ARG A 300 -21.38 -10.29 21.28
CA ARG A 300 -21.97 -10.30 19.94
C ARG A 300 -21.27 -11.26 18.99
N LEU A 301 -19.94 -11.34 19.03
CA LEU A 301 -19.16 -12.28 18.22
C LEU A 301 -19.56 -13.72 18.54
N ARG A 302 -19.58 -14.08 19.84
CA ARG A 302 -20.02 -15.40 20.30
C ARG A 302 -21.44 -15.71 19.84
N ALA A 303 -22.37 -14.78 20.02
CA ALA A 303 -23.76 -14.95 19.61
C ALA A 303 -23.92 -15.13 18.10
N ARG A 304 -23.21 -14.35 17.28
CA ARG A 304 -23.24 -14.46 15.81
C ARG A 304 -22.73 -15.81 15.33
N LEU A 305 -21.62 -16.28 15.88
CA LEU A 305 -21.05 -17.58 15.52
C LEU A 305 -21.93 -18.74 16.00
N ALA A 306 -22.45 -18.67 17.22
CA ALA A 306 -23.37 -19.66 17.77
C ALA A 306 -24.67 -19.76 16.96
N GLY A 307 -25.19 -18.63 16.45
CA GLY A 307 -26.34 -18.61 15.54
C GLY A 307 -26.11 -19.33 14.21
N GLY A 308 -24.85 -19.54 13.81
CA GLY A 308 -24.45 -20.38 12.68
C GLY A 308 -24.04 -21.81 13.08
N GLY A 309 -24.27 -22.24 14.32
CA GLY A 309 -23.83 -23.56 14.80
C GLY A 309 -22.33 -23.65 15.13
N LEU A 310 -21.57 -22.56 14.99
CA LEU A 310 -20.15 -22.50 15.28
C LEU A 310 -19.94 -22.03 16.72
N ARG A 311 -19.79 -22.99 17.65
CA ARG A 311 -19.59 -22.68 19.07
C ARG A 311 -18.11 -22.51 19.38
N LEU A 312 -17.74 -21.30 19.81
CA LEU A 312 -16.43 -21.06 20.38
C LEU A 312 -16.28 -21.84 21.69
N ARG A 313 -15.08 -22.34 21.95
CA ARG A 313 -14.76 -23.07 23.18
C ARG A 313 -15.15 -22.28 24.41
N GLU A 314 -15.85 -22.94 25.33
CA GLU A 314 -16.11 -22.41 26.67
C GLU A 314 -14.83 -22.53 27.48
N ARG A 315 -14.00 -21.48 27.42
CA ARG A 315 -12.84 -21.33 28.28
C ARG A 315 -12.97 -20.09 29.15
N PRO A 316 -12.65 -20.18 30.45
CA PRO A 316 -12.67 -19.01 31.34
C PRO A 316 -11.60 -17.97 30.94
N ASP A 317 -10.51 -18.39 30.29
CA ASP A 317 -9.39 -17.55 29.87
C ASP A 317 -9.48 -17.03 28.42
N PHE A 318 -10.62 -17.24 27.73
CA PHE A 318 -10.74 -16.90 26.30
C PHE A 318 -10.49 -15.41 26.03
N GLU A 319 -11.11 -14.53 26.81
CA GLU A 319 -11.00 -13.08 26.61
C GLU A 319 -9.61 -12.56 26.96
N GLU A 320 -8.99 -13.12 27.99
CA GLU A 320 -7.63 -12.82 28.40
C GLU A 320 -6.64 -13.17 27.29
N ARG A 321 -6.65 -14.42 26.80
CA ARG A 321 -5.77 -14.85 25.70
C ARG A 321 -6.03 -14.10 24.40
N LEU A 322 -7.29 -13.79 24.07
CA LEU A 322 -7.60 -12.99 22.89
C LEU A 322 -7.00 -11.59 23.03
N THR A 323 -7.05 -11.00 24.22
CA THR A 323 -6.45 -9.71 24.52
C THR A 323 -4.92 -9.75 24.40
N GLU A 324 -4.28 -10.82 24.87
CA GLU A 324 -2.83 -11.03 24.72
C GLU A 324 -2.43 -11.07 23.24
N LEU A 325 -3.14 -11.85 22.41
CA LEU A 325 -2.89 -11.90 20.96
C LEU A 325 -3.10 -10.53 20.30
N ARG A 326 -4.19 -9.84 20.65
CA ARG A 326 -4.50 -8.50 20.12
C ARG A 326 -3.42 -7.47 20.44
N ARG A 327 -2.83 -7.51 21.64
CA ARG A 327 -1.70 -6.64 22.03
C ARG A 327 -0.49 -6.80 21.11
N MET A 328 -0.33 -7.94 20.45
CA MET A 328 0.79 -8.21 19.55
C MET A 328 0.68 -7.49 18.20
N TYR A 329 -0.52 -7.08 17.75
CA TYR A 329 -0.73 -6.48 16.43
C TYR A 329 -1.61 -5.22 16.40
N GLU A 330 -2.63 -5.10 17.27
CA GLU A 330 -3.57 -3.97 17.25
C GLU A 330 -2.91 -2.58 17.35
N PRO A 331 -1.90 -2.37 18.22
CA PRO A 331 -1.20 -1.09 18.30
C PRO A 331 -0.53 -0.67 16.98
N TYR A 332 -0.04 -1.64 16.20
CA TYR A 332 0.66 -1.41 14.95
C TYR A 332 -0.31 -1.15 13.79
N VAL A 333 -1.38 -1.94 13.66
CA VAL A 333 -2.43 -1.68 12.67
C VAL A 333 -3.13 -0.34 12.93
N ALA A 334 -3.33 0.05 14.20
CA ALA A 334 -3.88 1.36 14.56
C ALA A 334 -2.97 2.52 14.15
N ALA A 335 -1.67 2.39 14.41
CA ALA A 335 -0.68 3.39 14.00
C ALA A 335 -0.64 3.54 12.47
N LEU A 336 -0.63 2.43 11.73
CA LEU A 336 -0.67 2.41 10.26
C LEU A 336 -1.98 2.97 9.71
N ALA A 337 -3.13 2.58 10.26
CA ALA A 337 -4.45 3.06 9.85
C ALA A 337 -4.58 4.57 10.00
N ARG A 338 -4.11 5.12 11.13
CA ARG A 338 -4.05 6.56 11.36
C ARG A 338 -3.07 7.25 10.42
N TYR A 339 -1.90 6.65 10.20
CA TYR A 339 -0.89 7.21 9.32
C TYR A 339 -1.40 7.32 7.89
N LEU A 340 -1.93 6.22 7.36
CA LEU A 340 -2.47 6.05 6.01
C LEU A 340 -3.88 6.62 5.86
N ALA A 341 -4.55 7.06 6.93
CA ALA A 341 -5.94 7.51 6.89
C ALA A 341 -6.89 6.47 6.27
N VAL A 342 -6.77 5.22 6.71
CA VAL A 342 -7.60 4.06 6.31
C VAL A 342 -8.42 3.61 7.53
N PRO A 343 -9.72 3.30 7.40
CA PRO A 343 -10.48 2.75 8.52
C PRO A 343 -10.06 1.31 8.83
N LEU A 344 -10.06 0.95 10.11
CA LEU A 344 -9.88 -0.44 10.54
C LEU A 344 -11.21 -1.21 10.45
N PRO A 345 -11.17 -2.52 10.17
CA PRO A 345 -12.38 -3.33 10.05
C PRO A 345 -13.01 -3.58 11.42
N PRO A 346 -14.34 -3.72 11.50
CA PRO A 346 -14.98 -4.19 12.72
C PRO A 346 -14.76 -5.69 12.90
N TRP A 347 -14.76 -6.17 14.15
CA TRP A 347 -14.78 -7.61 14.44
C TRP A 347 -16.12 -8.25 14.06
N VAL A 348 -17.21 -7.53 14.37
CA VAL A 348 -18.60 -7.91 14.10
C VAL A 348 -19.27 -6.80 13.31
N ARG A 349 -19.94 -7.14 12.21
CA ARG A 349 -20.72 -6.17 11.43
C ARG A 349 -21.85 -5.60 12.29
N GLU A 350 -21.89 -4.28 12.45
CA GLU A 350 -22.94 -3.59 13.20
C GLU A 350 -24.24 -3.46 12.41
N VAL A 351 -24.12 -3.38 11.08
CA VAL A 351 -25.24 -3.27 10.15
C VAL A 351 -25.04 -4.30 9.04
N GLU A 352 -26.05 -5.14 8.80
CA GLU A 352 -26.06 -6.00 7.61
C GLU A 352 -26.15 -5.11 6.37
N ARG A 353 -25.05 -5.06 5.63
CA ARG A 353 -24.98 -4.39 4.32
C ARG A 353 -24.76 -5.45 3.26
N PRO A 354 -25.35 -5.25 2.06
CA PRO A 354 -25.00 -6.07 0.91
C PRO A 354 -23.48 -5.99 0.68
N ASP A 355 -22.89 -7.12 0.31
CA ASP A 355 -21.50 -7.13 -0.12
C ASP A 355 -21.35 -6.40 -1.46
N ASN A 356 -20.12 -6.01 -1.82
CA ASN A 356 -19.91 -5.23 -3.03
C ASN A 356 -20.40 -6.01 -4.27
N TRP A 357 -20.15 -7.32 -4.34
CA TRP A 357 -20.62 -8.17 -5.44
C TRP A 357 -22.15 -8.28 -5.54
N GLN A 358 -22.89 -8.01 -4.46
CA GLN A 358 -24.36 -8.05 -4.46
C GLN A 358 -24.99 -6.79 -5.03
N THR A 359 -24.20 -5.76 -5.32
CA THR A 359 -24.70 -4.47 -5.81
C THR A 359 -24.04 -4.13 -7.13
N SER A 360 -24.78 -3.50 -8.04
CA SER A 360 -24.21 -2.98 -9.28
C SER A 360 -24.80 -1.60 -9.59
N ALA A 361 -24.29 -0.94 -10.63
CA ALA A 361 -24.91 0.29 -11.12
C ALA A 361 -26.36 0.06 -11.64
N TRP A 362 -26.70 -1.19 -11.94
CA TRP A 362 -27.98 -1.59 -12.54
C TRP A 362 -28.88 -2.39 -11.60
N ASP A 363 -28.32 -3.01 -10.55
CA ASP A 363 -29.03 -3.87 -9.59
C ASP A 363 -28.84 -3.38 -8.15
N ARG A 364 -29.94 -3.26 -7.40
CA ARG A 364 -29.90 -2.78 -6.01
C ARG A 364 -29.31 -3.80 -5.03
N VAL A 365 -29.79 -5.05 -5.06
CA VAL A 365 -29.26 -6.17 -4.25
C VAL A 365 -29.56 -7.50 -4.96
N VAL A 366 -28.53 -8.22 -5.37
CA VAL A 366 -28.60 -9.57 -5.92
C VAL A 366 -28.35 -10.59 -4.80
N ARG A 367 -29.16 -11.65 -4.75
CA ARG A 367 -29.00 -12.76 -3.81
C ARG A 367 -28.81 -14.06 -4.58
N LEU A 368 -27.96 -14.94 -4.08
CA LEU A 368 -27.89 -16.30 -4.60
C LEU A 368 -29.24 -16.99 -4.37
N PRO A 369 -29.70 -17.85 -5.29
CA PRO A 369 -30.82 -18.74 -5.04
C PRO A 369 -30.57 -19.52 -3.75
N ALA A 370 -31.60 -19.69 -2.93
CA ALA A 370 -31.49 -20.56 -1.76
C ALA A 370 -31.06 -21.95 -2.24
N ARG A 371 -30.04 -22.54 -1.60
CA ARG A 371 -29.70 -23.94 -1.83
C ARG A 371 -30.93 -24.75 -1.46
N GLY A 372 -31.61 -25.32 -2.46
CA GLY A 372 -32.86 -26.04 -2.27
C GLY A 372 -32.68 -27.12 -1.21
N THR A 373 -33.55 -27.13 -0.20
CA THR A 373 -33.83 -28.34 0.56
C THR A 373 -34.28 -29.39 -0.43
N ALA A 374 -33.56 -30.51 -0.52
CA ALA A 374 -34.00 -31.66 -1.30
C ALA A 374 -35.45 -31.96 -0.91
N ALA A 375 -36.36 -31.84 -1.88
CA ALA A 375 -37.75 -32.25 -1.74
C ALA A 375 -37.77 -33.78 -1.63
N GLY A 376 -37.63 -34.28 -0.40
CA GLY A 376 -38.00 -35.64 -0.05
C GLY A 376 -39.45 -35.63 0.42
N SER A 377 -40.38 -35.79 -0.52
CA SER A 377 -41.72 -36.37 -0.30
C SER A 377 -42.54 -36.26 -1.59
N GLU A 378 -42.39 -37.22 -2.50
CA GLU A 378 -43.58 -37.73 -3.18
C GLU A 378 -43.61 -39.22 -2.92
N GLU A 379 -44.55 -39.56 -2.03
CA GLU A 379 -44.92 -40.88 -1.60
C GLU A 379 -45.36 -41.73 -2.80
N GLU A 380 -45.01 -43.01 -2.67
CA GLU A 380 -45.56 -44.12 -3.42
C GLU A 380 -47.09 -44.07 -3.47
N HIS A 381 -47.64 -43.99 -4.68
CA HIS A 381 -48.97 -44.50 -4.98
C HIS A 381 -48.83 -45.55 -6.09
N PHE A 382 -48.75 -46.81 -5.67
CA PHE A 382 -49.43 -47.93 -6.32
C PHE A 382 -49.86 -48.95 -5.26
#